data_AF-A0A4R1KYB8-F1
#
_entry.id   AF-A0A4R1KYB8-F1
#
_cell.length_a   1.000
_cell.length_b   1.000
_cell.length_c   1.000
_cell.angle_alpha   90.00
_cell.angle_beta   90.00
_cell.angle_gamma   90.00
#
_symmetry.space_group_name_H-M   'P 1'
#
loop_
_entity.id
_entity.type
_entity.pdbx_description
1 polymer ?
#
loop_
_entity_poly.entity_id
_entity_poly.type
_entity_poly.pdbx_seq_one_letter_code
_entity_poly.pdbx_strand_id
1 'polypeptide(L)'
;MAKGQSLQDPYLNALRRERIPVSIYLVNGIKLQGQIESFDQFVILLKNTVNQMVYKHAISTVVPARSVSHHNNNAQQYQNAPQPETETPTE
;
A
#
# COMPACT_ATOMS: atom_id res chain seq x y z
N MET A 1 -13.22 -4.85 -13.41
CA MET A 1 -13.21 -3.68 -12.51
C MET A 1 -12.16 -3.92 -11.43
N ALA A 2 -10.98 -3.30 -11.50
CA ALA A 2 -9.81 -3.64 -10.66
C ALA A 2 -9.10 -2.43 -10.02
N LYS A 3 -9.71 -1.25 -10.02
CA LYS A 3 -9.04 -0.01 -9.56
C LYS A 3 -8.87 0.06 -8.03
N GLY A 4 -9.77 -0.51 -7.23
CA GLY A 4 -9.74 -0.39 -5.75
C GLY A 4 -8.69 -1.26 -5.04
N GLN A 5 -8.45 -2.48 -5.51
CA GLN A 5 -7.48 -3.39 -4.88
C GLN A 5 -6.03 -2.94 -5.11
N SER A 6 -5.78 -2.24 -6.23
CA SER A 6 -4.43 -1.84 -6.65
C SER A 6 -3.69 -0.94 -5.66
N LEU A 7 -4.41 -0.20 -4.81
CA LEU A 7 -3.80 0.67 -3.80
C LEU A 7 -3.72 0.01 -2.42
N GLN A 8 -4.72 -0.80 -2.05
CA GLN A 8 -4.87 -1.30 -0.69
C GLN A 8 -3.70 -2.18 -0.26
N ASP A 9 -3.41 -3.25 -1.01
CA ASP A 9 -2.40 -4.23 -0.60
C ASP A 9 -0.99 -3.63 -0.62
N PRO A 10 -0.57 -2.86 -1.65
CA PRO A 10 0.72 -2.17 -1.61
C PRO A 10 0.85 -1.19 -0.44
N TYR A 11 -0.21 -0.46 -0.12
CA TYR A 11 -0.21 0.49 1.00
C TYR A 11 -0.07 -0.22 2.36
N LEU A 12 -0.91 -1.23 2.63
CA LEU A 12 -0.83 -2.00 3.88
C LEU A 12 0.50 -2.76 3.99
N ASN A 13 1.03 -3.26 2.88
CA ASN A 13 2.32 -3.94 2.87
C ASN A 13 3.49 -2.98 3.14
N ALA A 14 3.47 -1.76 2.62
CA ALA A 14 4.48 -0.75 2.93
C ALA A 14 4.48 -0.41 4.43
N LEU A 15 3.30 -0.16 5.00
CA LEU A 15 3.14 0.10 6.44
C LEU A 15 3.67 -1.06 7.30
N ARG A 16 3.36 -2.30 6.93
CA ARG A 16 3.83 -3.53 7.59
C ARG A 16 5.34 -3.70 7.50
N ARG A 17 5.91 -3.63 6.30
CA ARG A 17 7.36 -3.86 6.06
C ARG A 17 8.22 -2.82 6.76
N GLU A 18 7.81 -1.56 6.72
CA GLU A 18 8.53 -0.46 7.33
C GLU A 18 8.20 -0.26 8.82
N ARG A 19 7.33 -1.11 9.40
CA ARG A 19 6.86 -1.05 10.78
C ARG A 19 6.40 0.35 11.18
N ILE A 20 5.67 1.01 10.27
CA ILE A 20 5.17 2.37 10.49
C ILE A 20 4.06 2.32 11.54
N PRO A 21 4.14 3.11 12.63
CA PRO A 21 3.03 3.25 13.55
C PRO A 21 1.81 3.82 12.82
N VAL A 22 0.65 3.23 13.04
CA VAL A 22 -0.63 3.64 12.43
C VAL A 22 -1.66 3.97 13.49
N SER A 23 -2.55 4.89 13.14
CA SER A 23 -3.84 5.09 13.81
C SER A 23 -4.94 4.53 12.91
N ILE A 24 -5.68 3.53 13.40
CA ILE A 24 -6.84 2.96 12.72
C ILE A 24 -8.09 3.54 13.40
N TYR A 25 -8.89 4.28 12.65
CA TYR A 25 -10.17 4.77 13.12
C TYR A 25 -11.25 3.79 12.70
N LEU A 26 -12.09 3.40 13.65
CA LEU A 26 -13.24 2.55 13.40
C LEU A 26 -14.45 3.38 12.98
N VAL A 27 -15.44 2.74 12.37
CA VAL A 27 -16.69 3.39 11.93
C VAL A 27 -17.50 3.98 13.09
N ASN A 28 -17.32 3.46 14.31
CA ASN A 28 -17.94 3.98 15.52
C ASN A 28 -17.12 5.10 16.20
N GLY A 29 -16.02 5.55 15.59
CA GLY A 29 -15.17 6.62 16.09
C GLY A 29 -14.06 6.18 17.05
N ILE A 30 -14.01 4.91 17.47
CA ILE A 30 -12.90 4.41 18.30
C ILE A 30 -11.59 4.46 17.52
N LYS A 31 -10.53 4.94 18.17
CA LYS A 31 -9.17 4.98 17.61
C LYS A 31 -8.33 3.85 18.20
N LEU A 32 -7.77 3.02 17.33
CA LEU A 32 -6.77 2.01 17.66
C LEU A 32 -5.40 2.51 17.21
N GLN A 33 -4.36 2.21 17.99
CA GLN A 33 -2.98 2.56 17.65
C GLN A 33 -2.08 1.34 17.76
N GLY A 34 -1.12 1.23 16.85
CA GLY A 34 -0.17 0.12 16.82
C GLY A 34 0.59 0.06 15.51
N GLN A 35 1.16 -1.10 15.21
CA GLN A 35 1.80 -1.41 13.93
C GLN A 35 1.07 -2.56 13.26
N ILE A 36 1.02 -2.55 11.93
CA ILE A 36 0.45 -3.66 11.16
C ILE A 36 1.46 -4.81 11.19
N GLU A 37 1.07 -5.93 11.82
CA GLU A 37 1.89 -7.16 11.85
C GLU A 37 1.63 -7.99 10.58
N SER A 38 0.36 -8.17 10.23
CA SER A 38 -0.10 -8.89 9.03
C SER A 38 -1.50 -8.42 8.61
N PHE A 39 -1.93 -8.82 7.42
CA PHE A 39 -3.28 -8.58 6.92
C PHE A 39 -3.64 -9.60 5.83
N ASP A 40 -4.94 -9.78 5.61
CA ASP A 40 -5.48 -10.53 4.48
C ASP A 40 -6.58 -9.72 3.79
N GLN A 41 -7.44 -10.37 3.00
CA GLN A 41 -8.53 -9.70 2.29
C GLN A 41 -9.54 -9.01 3.24
N PHE A 42 -9.76 -9.51 4.44
CA PHE A 42 -10.86 -9.08 5.33
C PHE A 42 -10.40 -8.49 6.67
N VAL A 43 -9.19 -8.81 7.14
CA VAL A 43 -8.70 -8.39 8.46
C VAL A 43 -7.31 -7.78 8.40
N ILE A 44 -7.00 -7.00 9.44
CA ILE A 44 -5.66 -6.49 9.77
C ILE A 44 -5.31 -6.99 11.18
N LEU A 45 -4.12 -7.57 11.34
CA LEU A 45 -3.56 -7.86 12.65
C LEU A 45 -2.74 -6.64 13.11
N LEU A 46 -3.25 -5.94 14.12
CA LEU A 46 -2.63 -4.76 14.70
C LEU A 46 -1.90 -5.16 15.99
N LYS A 47 -0.64 -4.79 16.10
CA LYS A 47 0.20 -5.03 17.27
C LYS A 47 0.39 -3.76 18.08
N ASN A 48 0.04 -3.83 19.36
CA ASN A 48 0.38 -2.83 20.38
C ASN A 48 1.03 -3.54 21.58
N THR A 49 0.44 -3.47 22.77
CA THR A 49 0.76 -4.35 23.91
C THR A 49 0.42 -5.81 23.60
N VAL A 50 -0.63 -6.06 22.82
CA VAL A 50 -1.06 -7.39 22.37
C VAL A 50 -1.30 -7.38 20.85
N ASN A 51 -1.44 -8.56 20.27
CA ASN A 51 -1.88 -8.72 18.88
C ASN A 51 -3.41 -8.78 18.87
N GLN A 52 -4.05 -7.87 18.15
CA GLN A 52 -5.50 -7.82 18.00
C GLN A 52 -5.89 -7.85 16.53
N MET A 53 -6.90 -8.67 16.21
CA MET A 53 -7.46 -8.74 14.87
C MET A 53 -8.54 -7.67 14.69
N VAL A 54 -8.47 -6.90 13.61
CA VAL A 54 -9.43 -5.84 13.28
C VAL A 54 -10.05 -6.14 11.93
N TYR A 55 -11.37 -6.30 11.87
CA TYR A 55 -12.10 -6.51 10.62
C TYR A 55 -12.19 -5.22 9.81
N LYS A 56 -11.87 -5.29 8.51
CA LYS A 56 -11.85 -4.12 7.60
C LYS A 56 -13.21 -3.43 7.47
N HIS A 57 -14.33 -4.16 7.59
CA HIS A 57 -15.67 -3.56 7.55
C HIS A 57 -15.93 -2.60 8.72
N ALA A 58 -15.21 -2.76 9.83
CA ALA A 58 -15.32 -1.90 10.99
C ALA A 58 -14.35 -0.70 10.94
N ILE A 59 -13.46 -0.65 9.95
CA ILE A 59 -12.45 0.41 9.79
C ILE A 59 -13.02 1.50 8.89
N SER A 60 -12.94 2.75 9.34
CA SER A 60 -13.22 3.92 8.51
C SER A 60 -11.96 4.43 7.80
N THR A 61 -10.84 4.58 8.53
CA THR A 61 -9.58 5.11 7.97
C THR A 61 -8.34 4.51 8.64
N VAL A 62 -7.23 4.46 7.88
CA VAL A 62 -5.90 4.04 8.36
C VAL A 62 -4.90 5.17 8.08
N VAL A 63 -4.42 5.82 9.15
CA VAL A 63 -3.56 7.00 9.08
C VAL A 63 -2.15 6.64 9.58
N PRO A 64 -1.09 6.83 8.78
CA PRO A 64 0.27 6.52 9.19
C PRO A 64 0.89 7.68 9.96
N ALA A 65 1.80 7.39 10.89
CA ALA A 65 2.51 8.42 11.67
C ALA A 65 3.51 9.23 10.83
N ARG A 66 3.88 8.72 9.64
CA ARG A 66 4.69 9.42 8.65
C ARG A 66 4.23 9.04 7.24
N SER A 67 4.52 9.90 6.27
CA SER A 67 4.21 9.64 4.87
C SER A 67 4.83 8.34 4.38
N VAL A 68 4.10 7.66 3.50
CA VAL A 68 4.52 6.41 2.84
C VAL A 68 4.81 6.72 1.38
N SER A 69 6.01 6.36 0.91
CA SER A 69 6.38 6.56 -0.49
C SER A 69 5.73 5.49 -1.37
N HIS A 70 4.72 5.90 -2.14
CA HIS A 70 4.11 5.04 -3.15
C HIS A 70 5.02 4.96 -4.38
N HIS A 71 5.88 3.95 -4.47
CA HIS A 71 6.53 3.63 -5.73
C HIS A 71 5.48 3.04 -6.67
N ASN A 72 4.80 3.91 -7.41
CA ASN A 72 3.91 3.49 -8.48
C ASN A 72 4.80 2.95 -9.61
N ASN A 73 4.99 1.63 -9.67
CA ASN A 73 5.85 0.91 -10.63
C ASN A 73 5.41 1.06 -12.11
N ASN A 74 4.57 2.03 -12.43
CA ASN A 74 4.13 2.30 -13.81
C ASN A 74 5.15 3.11 -14.64
N ALA A 75 6.16 3.72 -14.02
CA ALA A 75 7.10 4.59 -14.73
C ALA A 75 8.31 3.87 -15.38
N GLN A 76 8.52 2.57 -15.14
CA GLN A 76 9.72 1.87 -15.67
C GLN A 76 9.48 1.11 -16.99
N GLN A 77 8.26 1.04 -17.53
CA GLN A 77 8.01 0.32 -18.78
C GLN A 77 8.34 1.10 -20.06
N TYR A 78 8.66 2.40 -19.99
CA TYR A 78 8.99 3.21 -21.17
C TYR A 78 10.49 3.32 -21.48
N GLN A 79 11.39 2.80 -20.64
CA GLN A 79 12.84 2.98 -20.85
C GLN A 79 13.50 1.87 -21.69
N ASN A 80 12.78 0.79 -22.02
CA ASN A 80 13.31 -0.35 -22.77
C ASN A 80 12.74 -0.50 -24.19
N ALA A 81 12.16 0.56 -24.76
CA ALA A 81 11.77 0.54 -26.17
C ALA A 81 13.04 0.53 -27.06
N PRO A 82 13.21 -0.44 -27.97
CA PRO A 82 14.28 -0.38 -28.97
C PRO A 82 14.14 0.88 -29.83
N GLN A 83 15.24 1.61 -30.04
CA GLN A 83 15.26 2.74 -30.96
C GLN A 83 15.11 2.24 -32.40
N PRO A 84 14.29 2.88 -33.26
CA PRO A 84 14.25 2.55 -34.68
C PRO A 84 15.60 2.92 -35.32
N GLU A 85 16.24 1.94 -35.94
CA GLU A 85 17.48 2.12 -36.70
C GLU A 85 17.21 3.05 -37.89
N THR A 86 17.91 4.18 -37.94
CA THR A 86 17.86 5.09 -39.09
C THR A 86 18.59 4.43 -40.26
N GLU A 87 17.85 3.93 -41.25
CA GLU A 87 18.40 3.53 -42.54
C GLU A 87 19.05 4.77 -43.20
N THR A 88 20.35 4.70 -43.47
CA THR A 88 21.06 5.71 -44.26
C THR A 88 20.81 5.41 -45.75
N PRO A 89 20.35 6.37 -46.56
CA PRO A 89 20.27 6.17 -48.00
C PRO A 89 21.69 6.15 -48.56
N THR A 90 22.07 5.04 -49.17
CA THR A 90 23.32 4.93 -49.95
C THR A 90 23.10 5.64 -51.29
N GLU A 91 24.01 6.55 -51.63
CA GLU A 91 24.15 7.20 -52.95
C GLU A 91 24.51 6.20 -54.06
#